data_AF-A0A1X6ZVB9-F1
#
_entry.id   AF-A0A1X6ZVB9-F1
#
_cell.length_a   1.000
_cell.length_b   1.000
_cell.length_c   1.000
_cell.angle_alpha   90.00
_cell.angle_beta   90.00
_cell.angle_gamma   90.00
#
_symmetry.space_group_name_H-M   'P 1'
#
loop_
_entity.id
_entity.type
_entity.pdbx_description
1 polymer ?
#
loop_
_entity_poly.entity_id
_entity_poly.type
_entity_poly.pdbx_seq_one_letter_code
_entity_poly.pdbx_strand_id
1 'polypeptide(L)'
;MKPHLSISKNHARDAARADWIDERRREARAVVADVVHHSDHLIRLACNVLVQHGETEQEREDARILLVVVDARHPGRGNHRPDPGVGS
;
A
#
# COMPACT_ATOMS: atom_id res chain seq x y z
N MET A 1 -24.76 -47.40 5.12
CA MET A 1 -24.45 -45.98 4.83
C MET A 1 -23.42 -45.50 5.85
N LYS A 2 -22.37 -44.76 5.44
CA LYS A 2 -21.25 -44.32 6.30
C LYS A 2 -21.34 -42.81 6.60
N PRO A 3 -22.24 -42.34 7.48
CA PRO A 3 -22.50 -40.92 7.71
C PRO A 3 -21.34 -40.18 8.41
N HIS A 4 -20.54 -40.89 9.23
CA HIS A 4 -19.45 -40.27 9.99
C HIS A 4 -18.27 -39.80 9.12
N LEU A 5 -18.01 -40.52 8.02
CA LEU A 5 -16.95 -40.20 7.06
C LEU A 5 -17.27 -38.98 6.19
N SER A 6 -18.56 -38.73 5.89
CA SER A 6 -18.98 -37.54 5.15
C SER A 6 -18.93 -36.27 5.99
N ILE A 7 -19.28 -36.35 7.28
CA ILE A 7 -19.24 -35.19 8.20
C ILE A 7 -17.81 -34.71 8.42
N SER A 8 -16.88 -35.64 8.68
CA SER A 8 -15.46 -35.32 8.87
C SER A 8 -14.81 -34.72 7.61
N LYS A 9 -15.18 -35.20 6.42
CA LYS A 9 -14.74 -34.61 5.14
C LYS A 9 -15.28 -33.20 4.91
N ASN A 10 -16.54 -32.95 5.28
CA ASN A 10 -17.14 -31.62 5.16
C ASN A 10 -16.47 -30.64 6.12
N HIS A 11 -16.23 -31.04 7.37
CA HIS A 11 -15.52 -30.22 8.35
C HIS A 11 -14.09 -29.86 7.91
N ALA A 12 -13.36 -30.81 7.31
CA ALA A 12 -12.03 -30.55 6.78
C ALA A 12 -12.05 -29.56 5.60
N ARG A 13 -13.06 -29.64 4.73
CA ARG A 13 -13.25 -28.68 3.63
C ARG A 13 -13.63 -27.29 4.14
N ASP A 14 -14.47 -27.22 5.15
CA ASP A 14 -14.92 -25.96 5.75
C ASP A 14 -13.76 -25.26 6.47
N ALA A 15 -12.92 -26.02 7.19
CA ALA A 15 -11.69 -25.50 7.79
C ALA A 15 -10.71 -24.97 6.73
N ALA A 16 -10.43 -25.75 5.68
CA ALA A 16 -9.57 -25.31 4.59
C ALA A 16 -10.11 -24.05 3.87
N ARG A 17 -11.43 -23.90 3.77
CA ARG A 17 -12.08 -22.71 3.22
C ARG A 17 -11.92 -21.50 4.15
N ALA A 18 -12.09 -21.69 5.46
CA ALA A 18 -11.89 -20.64 6.44
C ALA A 18 -10.45 -20.12 6.41
N ASP A 19 -9.46 -21.03 6.40
CA ASP A 19 -8.03 -20.68 6.33
C ASP A 19 -7.71 -19.88 5.06
N TRP A 20 -8.26 -20.28 3.91
CA TRP A 20 -8.07 -19.54 2.66
C TRP A 20 -8.66 -18.13 2.70
N ILE A 21 -9.85 -17.96 3.30
CA ILE A 21 -10.49 -16.64 3.47
C ILE A 21 -9.64 -15.75 4.37
N ASP A 22 -9.13 -16.29 5.48
CA ASP A 22 -8.34 -15.51 6.43
C ASP A 22 -6.98 -15.10 5.87
N GLU A 23 -6.36 -15.96 5.06
CA GLU A 23 -5.13 -15.61 4.34
C GLU A 23 -5.36 -14.49 3.32
N ARG A 24 -6.43 -14.57 2.50
CA ARG A 24 -6.78 -13.50 1.55
C ARG A 24 -7.11 -12.18 2.23
N ARG A 25 -7.78 -12.23 3.39
CA ARG A 25 -8.03 -11.04 4.21
C ARG A 25 -6.74 -10.42 4.74
N ARG A 26 -5.77 -11.24 5.14
CA ARG A 26 -4.46 -10.76 5.60
C ARG A 26 -3.70 -10.08 4.48
N GLU A 27 -3.66 -10.68 3.30
CA GLU A 27 -3.05 -10.10 2.10
C GLU A 27 -3.72 -8.79 1.70
N ALA A 28 -5.05 -8.74 1.65
CA ALA A 28 -5.77 -7.52 1.33
C ALA A 28 -5.47 -6.39 2.31
N ARG A 29 -5.37 -6.69 3.62
CA ARG A 29 -4.97 -5.69 4.63
C ARG A 29 -3.53 -5.22 4.44
N ALA A 30 -2.61 -6.11 4.07
CA ALA A 30 -1.23 -5.74 3.78
C ALA A 30 -1.16 -4.81 2.56
N VAL A 31 -1.88 -5.12 1.47
CA VAL A 31 -1.97 -4.25 0.28
C VAL A 31 -2.59 -2.90 0.61
N VAL A 32 -3.68 -2.86 1.37
CA VAL A 32 -4.30 -1.59 1.79
C VAL A 32 -3.34 -0.79 2.66
N ALA A 33 -2.65 -1.43 3.60
CA ALA A 33 -1.62 -0.76 4.39
C ALA A 33 -0.52 -0.22 3.48
N ASP A 34 -0.03 -1.00 2.53
CA ASP A 34 1.01 -0.59 1.58
C ASP A 34 0.58 0.62 0.75
N VAL A 35 -0.62 0.58 0.18
CA VAL A 35 -1.21 1.69 -0.58
C VAL A 35 -1.39 2.93 0.29
N VAL A 36 -1.87 2.80 1.52
CA VAL A 36 -2.01 3.94 2.44
C VAL A 36 -0.64 4.54 2.77
N HIS A 37 0.37 3.70 3.03
CA HIS A 37 1.72 4.15 3.35
C HIS A 37 2.50 4.73 2.16
N HIS A 38 2.14 4.37 0.93
CA HIS A 38 2.79 4.83 -0.31
C HIS A 38 1.93 5.80 -1.13
N SER A 39 0.70 6.09 -0.70
CA SER A 39 -0.23 6.99 -1.40
C SER A 39 0.39 8.37 -1.64
N ASP A 40 1.18 8.84 -0.69
CA ASP A 40 1.97 10.06 -0.81
C ASP A 40 2.93 10.08 -2.01
N HIS A 41 3.45 8.94 -2.45
CA HIS A 41 4.33 8.90 -3.62
C HIS A 41 3.56 9.18 -4.91
N LEU A 42 2.37 8.59 -5.05
CA LEU A 42 1.48 8.86 -6.17
C LEU A 42 0.94 10.30 -6.13
N ILE A 43 0.64 10.80 -4.94
CA ILE A 43 0.23 12.20 -4.74
C ILE A 43 1.37 13.14 -5.12
N ARG A 44 2.61 12.88 -4.68
CA ARG A 44 3.80 13.65 -5.09
C ARG A 44 4.00 13.62 -6.60
N LEU A 45 3.88 12.46 -7.23
CA LEU A 45 3.99 12.32 -8.68
C LEU A 45 2.93 13.17 -9.42
N ALA A 46 1.67 13.06 -9.02
CA ALA A 46 0.58 13.84 -9.60
C ALA A 46 0.80 15.34 -9.43
N CYS A 47 1.22 15.79 -8.23
CA CYS A 47 1.52 17.20 -8.00
C CYS A 47 2.70 17.67 -8.84
N ASN A 48 3.77 16.88 -9.00
CA ASN A 48 4.90 17.23 -9.86
C ASN A 48 4.50 17.38 -11.33
N VAL A 49 3.56 16.57 -11.81
CA VAL A 49 2.97 16.72 -13.16
C VAL A 49 2.17 18.02 -13.25
N LEU A 50 1.31 18.31 -12.27
CA LEU A 50 0.50 19.54 -12.24
C LEU A 50 1.36 20.80 -12.12
N VAL A 51 2.46 20.79 -11.36
CA VAL A 51 3.39 21.93 -11.28
C VAL A 51 4.02 22.23 -12.64
N GLN A 52 4.35 21.20 -13.42
CA GLN A 52 5.00 21.34 -14.73
C GLN A 52 4.02 21.63 -15.87
N HIS A 53 2.81 21.07 -15.80
CA HIS A 53 1.88 21.00 -16.93
C HIS A 53 0.46 21.47 -16.63
N GLY A 54 0.18 21.94 -15.40
CA GLY A 54 -1.11 22.50 -15.03
C GLY A 54 -1.48 23.66 -15.95
N GLU A 55 -2.75 23.75 -16.33
CA GLU A 55 -3.22 24.71 -17.34
C GLU A 55 -3.20 26.13 -16.80
N THR A 56 -3.52 26.29 -15.51
CA THR A 56 -3.63 27.58 -14.84
C THR A 56 -2.50 27.80 -13.84
N GLU A 57 -2.17 29.07 -13.56
CA GLU A 57 -1.20 29.38 -12.50
C GLU A 57 -1.71 28.96 -11.12
N GLN A 58 -3.01 29.12 -10.87
CA GLN A 58 -3.64 28.69 -9.62
C GLN A 58 -3.47 27.20 -9.38
N GLU A 59 -3.70 26.37 -10.40
CA GLU A 59 -3.51 24.91 -10.32
C GLU A 59 -2.05 24.53 -10.04
N ARG A 60 -1.10 25.22 -10.69
CA ARG A 60 0.34 25.03 -10.43
C ARG A 60 0.71 25.43 -9.01
N GLU A 61 0.16 26.52 -8.50
CA GLU A 61 0.41 27.01 -7.14
C GLU A 61 -0.20 26.09 -6.07
N ASP A 62 -1.45 25.67 -6.26
CA ASP A 62 -2.13 24.71 -5.38
C ASP A 62 -1.37 23.39 -5.30
N ALA A 63 -0.82 22.90 -6.43
CA ALA A 63 0.00 21.70 -6.46
C ALA A 63 1.33 21.86 -5.70
N ARG A 64 1.97 23.04 -5.76
CA ARG A 64 3.18 23.34 -4.95
C ARG A 64 2.86 23.35 -3.46
N ILE A 65 1.75 23.98 -3.08
CA ILE A 65 1.29 24.03 -1.68
C ILE A 65 1.00 22.61 -1.18
N LEU A 66 0.33 21.79 -1.99
CA LEU A 66 0.01 20.42 -1.63
C LEU A 66 1.27 19.55 -1.47
N LEU A 67 2.30 19.73 -2.30
CA LEU A 67 3.61 19.07 -2.12
C LEU A 67 4.23 19.37 -0.76
N VAL A 68 4.27 20.65 -0.35
CA VAL A 68 4.79 21.05 0.97
C VAL A 68 4.03 20.36 2.09
N VAL A 69 2.70 20.30 1.98
CA VAL A 69 1.82 19.68 2.97
C VAL A 69 2.02 18.16 3.04
N VAL A 70 2.24 17.49 1.90
CA VAL A 70 2.52 16.04 1.84
C VAL A 70 3.91 15.73 2.38
N ASP A 71 4.92 16.54 2.06
CA ASP A 71 6.28 16.38 2.55
C ASP A 71 6.37 16.56 4.07
N ALA A 72 5.65 17.55 4.61
CA ALA A 72 5.60 17.81 6.05
C ALA A 72 4.96 16.67 6.86
N ARG A 73 4.05 15.89 6.26
CA ARG A 73 3.44 14.72 6.93
C ARG A 73 4.37 13.53 7.05
N HIS A 74 5.40 13.43 6.21
CA HIS A 74 6.33 12.28 6.20
C HIS A 74 7.80 12.72 6.14
N PRO A 75 8.34 13.33 7.22
CA PRO A 75 9.73 13.77 7.27
C PRO A 75 10.78 12.63 7.22
N GLY A 76 10.37 11.35 7.20
CA GLY A 76 11.24 10.20 7.48
C GLY A 76 11.56 9.25 6.32
N ARG A 77 11.07 9.45 5.09
CA ARG A 77 11.26 8.47 3.99
C ARG A 77 12.12 8.95 2.81
N GLY A 78 12.78 10.10 2.96
CA GLY A 78 13.63 10.70 1.92
C GLY A 78 15.10 10.27 1.91
N ASN A 79 15.57 9.47 2.88
CA ASN A 79 16.96 9.03 2.95
C ASN A 79 17.06 7.51 3.09
N HIS A 80 16.79 6.78 2.01
CA HIS A 80 17.49 5.51 1.81
C HIS A 80 18.95 5.86 1.51
N ARG A 81 19.73 6.00 2.59
CA ARG A 81 21.17 6.19 2.54
C ARG A 81 21.75 4.91 1.92
N PRO A 82 22.43 4.94 0.76
CA PRO A 82 23.13 3.76 0.28
C PRO A 82 24.18 3.40 1.33
N ASP A 83 24.16 2.15 1.77
CA ASP A 83 25.05 1.62 2.80
C ASP A 83 26.51 1.70 2.30
N PRO A 84 27.39 2.48 2.95
CA PRO A 84 28.78 2.55 2.54
C PRO A 84 29.56 1.45 3.28
N GLY A 85 29.78 0.33 2.59
CA GLY A 85 30.99 -0.48 2.81
C GLY A 85 30.75 -1.91 3.29
N VAL A 86 30.77 -2.85 2.35
CA VAL A 86 31.42 -4.14 2.57
C VAL A 86 32.62 -4.20 1.64
N GLY A 87 33.75 -3.76 2.16
CA GLY A 87 35.05 -3.82 1.53
C GLY A 87 36.12 -3.94 2.60
N SER A 88 36.37 -5.17 3.03
CA SER A 88 37.65 -5.71 3.50
C SER A 88 37.53 -7.23 3.62
#